data_AF-A0A954QF82-F1
#
_entry.id   AF-A0A954QF82-F1
#
_cell.length_a   1.000
_cell.length_b   1.000
_cell.length_c   1.000
_cell.angle_alpha   90.00
_cell.angle_beta   90.00
_cell.angle_gamma   90.00
#
_symmetry.space_group_name_H-M   'P 1'
#
loop_
_entity.id
_entity.type
_entity.pdbx_description
1 polymer ?
#
loop_
_entity_poly.entity_id
_entity_poly.type
_entity_poly.pdbx_seq_one_letter_code
_entity_poly.pdbx_strand_id
1 'polypeptide(L)' 'MTIKDIAKLGKLLVQFLARFACCFARPQGRALLSVYVRGLLSDVHRKNVEAIALDQQVAPRTLQRFL' A
#
# COMPACT_ATOMS: atom_id res chain seq x y z
N MET A 1 -21.27 5.63 10.87
CA MET A 1 -19.81 5.85 10.74
C MET A 1 -19.56 7.35 10.79
N THR A 2 -18.78 7.84 11.73
CA THR A 2 -18.54 9.28 11.93
C THR A 2 -17.22 9.73 11.28
N ILE A 3 -17.01 11.04 11.07
CA ILE A 3 -15.72 11.59 10.61
C ILE A 3 -14.58 11.18 11.57
N LYS A 4 -14.87 11.13 12.88
CA LYS A 4 -13.92 10.67 13.90
C LYS A 4 -13.56 9.19 13.73
N ASP A 5 -14.46 8.36 13.21
CA ASP A 5 -14.17 6.96 12.92
C ASP A 5 -13.34 6.82 11.65
N ILE A 6 -13.61 7.62 10.61
CA ILE A 6 -12.82 7.66 9.37
C ILE A 6 -11.36 8.05 9.66
N ALA A 7 -11.14 9.05 10.52
CA ALA A 7 -9.80 9.49 10.90
C ALA A 7 -8.97 8.37 11.57
N LYS A 8 -9.62 7.40 12.22
CA LYS A 8 -8.94 6.25 12.86
C LYS A 8 -8.54 5.17 11.85
N LEU A 9 -9.16 5.12 10.67
CA LEU A 9 -8.95 4.05 9.70
C LEU A 9 -7.49 3.93 9.25
N GLY A 10 -6.78 5.04 9.07
CA GLY A 10 -5.36 5.00 8.70
C GLY A 10 -4.52 4.22 9.72
N LYS A 11 -4.71 4.49 11.02
CA LYS A 11 -4.03 3.76 12.10
C LYS A 11 -4.44 2.28 12.14
N LEU A 12 -5.73 2.00 12.04
CA LEU A 12 -6.25 0.63 12.06
C LEU A 12 -5.74 -0.19 10.88
N LEU A 13 -5.63 0.43 9.70
CA LEU A 13 -5.08 -0.20 8.51
C LEU A 13 -3.59 -0.54 8.69
N VAL A 14 -2.79 0.37 9.26
CA VAL A 14 -1.39 0.10 9.56
C VAL A 14 -1.26 -1.08 10.54
N GLN A 15 -2.08 -1.11 11.60
CA GLN A 15 -2.09 -2.23 12.55
C GLN A 15 -2.52 -3.55 11.90
N PHE A 16 -3.49 -3.50 11.00
CA PHE A 16 -3.93 -4.67 10.25
C PHE A 16 -2.82 -5.22 9.35
N LEU A 17 -2.17 -4.36 8.55
CA LEU A 17 -1.07 -4.77 7.66
C LEU A 17 0.14 -5.31 8.43
N ALA A 18 0.41 -4.82 9.64
CA ALA A 18 1.49 -5.32 10.49
C ALA A 18 1.33 -6.80 10.87
N ARG A 19 0.09 -7.33 10.89
CA ARG A 19 -0.17 -8.75 11.14
C ARG A 19 0.40 -9.66 10.05
N PHE A 20 0.64 -9.13 8.86
CA PHE A 20 1.24 -9.84 7.73
C PHE A 20 2.76 -9.64 7.64
N ALA A 21 3.38 -8.98 8.62
CA ALA A 21 4.81 -8.68 8.56
C ALA A 21 5.68 -9.94 8.45
N CYS A 22 5.27 -11.05 9.07
CA CYS A 22 5.96 -12.34 9.01
C CYS A 22 5.81 -13.06 7.66
N CYS A 23 4.86 -12.66 6.80
CA CYS A 23 4.70 -13.22 5.46
C CYS A 23 5.82 -12.79 4.50
N PHE A 24 6.59 -11.75 4.86
CA PHE A 24 7.67 -11.24 4.03
C PHE A 24 9.01 -11.70 4.58
N ALA A 25 9.76 -12.44 3.75
CA ALA A 25 11.12 -12.85 4.09
C ALA A 25 12.10 -11.68 4.28
N ARG A 26 11.80 -10.50 3.70
CA ARG A 26 12.68 -9.33 3.74
C ARG A 26 11.91 -8.02 3.98
N PRO A 27 12.53 -7.00 4.61
CA PRO A 27 11.90 -5.68 4.81
C PRO A 27 11.42 -5.00 3.52
N GLN A 28 12.10 -5.23 2.40
CA GLN A 28 11.75 -4.64 1.10
C GLN A 28 10.35 -5.06 0.63
N GLY A 29 9.93 -6.31 0.88
CA GLY A 29 8.58 -6.76 0.55
C GLY A 29 7.50 -6.00 1.34
N ARG A 30 7.76 -5.73 2.64
CA ARG A 30 6.88 -4.91 3.48
C ARG A 30 6.79 -3.46 3.00
N ALA A 31 7.91 -2.92 2.52
CA ALA A 31 7.94 -1.57 1.94
C ALA A 31 7.10 -1.51 0.65
N LEU A 32 7.19 -2.51 -0.22
CA LEU A 32 6.39 -2.59 -1.45
C LEU A 32 4.89 -2.79 -1.17
N LEU A 33 4.52 -3.57 -0.14
CA LEU A 33 3.14 -3.64 0.34
C LEU A 33 2.62 -2.24 0.75
N SER A 34 3.43 -1.48 1.47
CA SER A 34 3.07 -0.13 1.90
C SER A 34 2.91 0.83 0.72
N VAL A 35 3.77 0.74 -0.31
CA VAL A 35 3.64 1.49 -1.56
C VAL A 35 2.34 1.14 -2.27
N TYR A 36 2.05 -0.15 -2.44
CA TYR A 36 0.84 -0.60 -3.12
C TYR A 36 -0.43 -0.10 -2.42
N VAL A 37 -0.51 -0.25 -1.10
CA VAL A 37 -1.68 0.19 -0.32
C VAL A 37 -1.85 1.72 -0.37
N ARG A 38 -0.75 2.49 -0.31
CA ARG A 38 -0.83 3.94 -0.48
C ARG A 38 -1.39 4.33 -1.84
N GLY A 39 -0.96 3.66 -2.91
CA GLY A 39 -1.53 3.89 -4.24
C GLY A 39 -3.00 3.50 -4.37
N LEU A 40 -3.44 2.42 -3.70
CA LEU A 40 -4.86 2.09 -3.66
C LEU A 40 -5.69 3.19 -3.00
N LEU A 41 -5.14 3.86 -1.98
CA LEU A 41 -5.79 4.95 -1.24
C LEU A 41 -5.55 6.36 -1.80
N SER A 42 -4.65 6.52 -2.77
CA SER A 42 -4.36 7.83 -3.38
C SER A 42 -5.49 8.29 -4.32
N ASP A 43 -5.33 9.44 -4.95
CA ASP A 43 -6.27 9.93 -5.97
C ASP A 43 -5.93 9.42 -7.38
N VAL A 44 -5.01 8.44 -7.53
CA VAL A 44 -4.66 7.91 -8.85
C VAL A 44 -5.90 7.37 -9.55
N HIS A 45 -6.18 7.90 -10.74
CA HIS A 45 -7.43 7.66 -11.46
C HIS A 45 -7.59 6.19 -11.87
N ARG A 46 -6.50 5.55 -12.33
CA ARG A 46 -6.48 4.12 -12.66
C ARG A 46 -5.82 3.35 -11.53
N LYS A 47 -6.59 2.53 -10.81
CA LYS A 47 -6.11 1.66 -9.72
C LYS A 47 -5.46 0.37 -10.25
N ASN A 48 -4.56 0.51 -11.21
CA ASN A 48 -3.71 -0.59 -11.67
C ASN A 48 -2.29 -0.42 -11.14
N VAL A 49 -1.51 -1.51 -11.18
CA VAL A 49 -0.17 -1.58 -10.57
C VAL A 49 0.80 -0.60 -11.20
N GLU A 50 0.73 -0.41 -12.51
CA GLU A 50 1.64 0.48 -13.25
C GLU A 50 1.39 1.94 -12.90
N ALA A 51 0.13 2.38 -12.94
CA ALA A 51 -0.25 3.75 -12.60
C ALA A 51 0.09 4.07 -11.13
N ILE A 52 -0.17 3.13 -10.22
CA ILE A 52 0.22 3.26 -8.81
C ILE A 52 1.75 3.36 -8.67
N ALA A 53 2.52 2.52 -9.38
CA ALA A 53 3.97 2.55 -9.29
C ALA A 53 4.53 3.90 -9.77
N LEU A 54 4.02 4.42 -10.90
CA LEU A 54 4.41 5.73 -11.42
C LEU A 54 4.05 6.87 -10.46
N ASP A 55 2.83 6.87 -9.92
CA ASP A 55 2.36 7.84 -8.92
C ASP A 55 3.23 7.84 -7.65
N GLN A 56 3.64 6.65 -7.20
CA GLN A 56 4.46 6.47 -6.00
C GLN A 56 5.98 6.50 -6.28
N GLN A 57 6.39 6.89 -7.49
CA GLN A 57 7.81 6.98 -7.91
C GLN A 57 8.60 5.68 -7.73
N VAL A 58 7.96 4.53 -7.95
CA VAL A 58 8.59 3.21 -7.95
C VAL A 58 8.60 2.67 -9.37
N ALA A 59 9.69 1.99 -9.77
CA ALA A 59 9.76 1.35 -11.08
C ALA A 59 8.60 0.35 -11.25
N PRO A 60 7.78 0.45 -12.32
CA PRO A 60 6.60 -0.41 -12.51
C PRO A 60 6.90 -1.90 -12.38
N ARG A 61 8.02 -2.35 -12.95
CA ARG A 61 8.42 -3.76 -12.90
C ARG A 61 8.69 -4.26 -11.47
N THR A 62 9.16 -3.38 -10.59
CA THR A 62 9.40 -3.71 -9.17
C THR A 62 8.08 -3.99 -8.46
N LEU A 63 7.06 -3.15 -8.66
CA LEU A 63 5.76 -3.33 -8.01
C LEU A 63 4.95 -4.47 -8.65
N GLN A 64 5.10 -4.68 -9.97
CA GLN A 64 4.50 -5.82 -10.67
C GLN A 64 5.03 -7.17 -10.18
N ARG A 65 6.33 -7.29 -9.86
CA ARG A 65 6.91 -8.54 -9.33
C ARG A 65 6.54 -8.82 -7.88
N PHE A 66 6.03 -7.81 -7.18
CA PHE A 66 5.60 -7.94 -5.79
C PHE A 66 4.22 -8.57 -5.67
N LEU A 67 3.34 -8.35 -6.65
CA LEU A 67 2.00 -8.92 -6.75
C LEU A 67 2.01 -10.26 -7.47
#